data_AF-A0A968FUB4-F1
#
_entry.id   AF-A0A968FUB4-F1
#
_cell.length_a   1.000
_cell.length_b   1.000
_cell.length_c   1.000
_cell.angle_alpha   90.00
_cell.angle_beta   90.00
_cell.angle_gamma   90.00
#
_symmetry.space_group_name_H-M   'P 1'
#
loop_
_entity.id
_entity.type
_entity.pdbx_description
1 polymer ?
#
loop_
_entity_poly.entity_id
_entity_poly.type
_entity_poly.pdbx_seq_one_letter_code
_entity_poly.pdbx_strand_id
1 'polypeptide(L)'
;MRNYRDFSVCSRQALEFACLSFGVRLSADETKKILEATETLPAFPEVRDGLERCQAAGFRLFAFSNGSREAVRRGLHGAALEVYFQ
;
A
#
# COMPACT_ATOMS: atom_id res chain seq x y z
N MET A 1 13.32 -14.76 -12.29
CA MET A 1 11.93 -14.74 -11.77
C MET A 1 11.41 -16.16 -11.52
N ARG A 2 11.93 -16.92 -10.55
CA ARG A 2 11.42 -18.28 -10.27
C ARG A 2 10.57 -18.40 -9.00
N ASN A 3 10.55 -17.38 -8.14
CA ASN A 3 9.82 -17.36 -6.87
C ASN A 3 9.00 -16.07 -6.71
N TYR A 4 8.17 -15.72 -7.71
CA TYR A 4 7.24 -14.62 -7.52
C TYR A 4 6.28 -14.93 -6.37
N ARG A 5 6.08 -13.95 -5.49
CA ARG A 5 5.10 -13.96 -4.41
C ARG A 5 4.41 -12.61 -4.39
N ASP A 6 3.13 -12.60 -4.01
CA ASP A 6 2.41 -11.36 -3.75
C ASP A 6 3.14 -10.50 -2.72
N PHE A 7 3.08 -9.19 -2.92
CA PHE A 7 3.79 -8.24 -2.07
C PHE A 7 3.38 -8.35 -0.59
N SER A 8 2.13 -8.72 -0.30
CA SER A 8 1.67 -8.98 1.07
C SER A 8 2.42 -10.11 1.76
N VAL A 9 2.78 -11.16 1.02
CA VAL A 9 3.60 -12.27 1.53
C VAL A 9 5.01 -11.78 1.82
N CYS A 10 5.60 -11.03 0.89
CA CYS A 10 6.93 -10.43 1.06
C CYS A 10 6.97 -9.48 2.27
N SER A 11 5.96 -8.63 2.45
CA SER A 11 5.86 -7.70 3.58
C SER A 11 5.72 -8.42 4.92
N ARG A 12 4.90 -9.48 4.99
CA ARG A 12 4.80 -10.31 6.21
C ARG A 12 6.14 -10.95 6.55
N GLN A 13 6.80 -11.57 5.57
CA GLN A 13 8.09 -12.23 5.76
C GLN A 13 9.17 -11.22 6.19
N ALA A 14 9.15 -10.01 5.62
CA ALA A 14 10.07 -8.94 6.02
C ALA A 14 9.83 -8.48 7.47
N LEU A 15 8.57 -8.34 7.89
CA LEU A 15 8.22 -8.01 9.28
C LEU A 15 8.66 -9.11 10.25
N GLU A 16 8.36 -10.37 9.94
CA GLU A 16 8.79 -11.53 10.74
C GLU A 16 10.33 -11.58 10.87
N PHE A 17 11.05 -11.38 9.77
CA PHE A 17 12.51 -11.33 9.76
C PHE A 17 13.06 -10.17 10.61
N ALA A 18 12.47 -8.98 10.49
CA ALA A 18 12.88 -7.83 11.29
C ALA A 18 12.66 -8.09 12.79
N CYS A 19 11.48 -8.61 13.17
CA CYS A 19 11.18 -8.96 14.55
C CYS A 19 12.18 -9.97 15.12
N LEU A 20 12.51 -11.03 14.37
CA LEU A 20 13.53 -12.00 14.78
C LEU A 20 14.91 -11.35 14.94
N SER A 21 15.30 -10.49 13.99
CA SER A 21 16.62 -9.82 14.00
C SER A 21 16.79 -8.87 15.18
N PHE A 22 15.70 -8.24 15.65
CA PHE A 22 15.71 -7.30 16.78
C PHE A 22 15.21 -7.92 18.10
N GLY A 23 14.92 -9.22 18.13
CA GLY A 23 14.42 -9.90 19.33
C GLY A 23 13.02 -9.47 19.78
N VAL A 24 12.22 -8.88 18.88
CA VAL A 24 10.83 -8.48 19.13
C VAL A 24 9.92 -9.69 18.95
N ARG A 25 9.04 -9.94 19.92
CA ARG A 25 8.01 -10.99 19.81
C ARG A 25 6.66 -10.35 19.51
N LEU A 26 6.02 -10.82 18.43
CA LEU A 26 4.66 -10.47 18.08
C LEU A 26 3.82 -11.75 18.06
N SER A 27 2.60 -11.67 18.56
CA SER A 27 1.56 -12.66 18.30
C SER A 27 1.11 -12.62 16.84
N ALA A 28 0.39 -13.66 16.40
CA ALA A 28 -0.22 -13.69 15.08
C ALA A 28 -1.21 -12.53 14.88
N ASP A 29 -1.97 -12.19 15.93
CA ASP A 29 -2.94 -11.09 15.89
C ASP A 29 -2.27 -9.72 15.82
N GLU A 30 -1.15 -9.50 16.53
CA GLU A 30 -0.39 -8.25 16.42
C GLU A 30 0.25 -8.10 15.05
N THR A 31 0.86 -9.17 14.53
CA THR A 31 1.42 -9.19 13.17
C THR A 31 0.35 -8.85 12.14
N LYS A 32 -0.85 -9.45 12.28
CA LYS A 32 -1.99 -9.17 11.41
C LYS A 32 -2.41 -7.70 11.49
N LYS A 33 -2.58 -7.15 12.70
CA LYS A 33 -2.97 -5.74 12.91
C LYS A 33 -1.97 -4.77 12.31
N ILE A 34 -0.68 -5.03 12.45
CA ILE A 34 0.38 -4.20 11.86
C ILE A 34 0.27 -4.21 10.33
N LEU A 35 0.14 -5.40 9.72
CA LEU A 35 0.00 -5.50 8.27
C LEU A 35 -1.27 -4.83 7.76
N GLU A 36 -2.41 -5.02 8.43
CA GLU A 36 -3.68 -4.36 8.09
C GLU A 36 -3.57 -2.84 8.19
N ALA A 37 -2.89 -2.30 9.20
CA ALA A 37 -2.66 -0.86 9.34
C ALA A 37 -1.83 -0.26 8.19
N THR A 38 -0.99 -1.06 7.52
CA THR A 38 -0.24 -0.61 6.34
C THR A 38 -1.06 -0.61 5.05
N GLU A 39 -2.24 -1.25 5.02
CA GLU A 39 -3.10 -1.29 3.83
C GLU A 39 -3.87 0.02 3.61
N THR A 40 -4.08 0.83 4.66
CA THR A 40 -4.87 2.06 4.61
C THR A 40 -4.10 3.26 5.16
N LEU A 41 -3.02 3.62 4.45
CA LEU A 41 -2.23 4.80 4.80
C LEU A 41 -2.91 6.07 4.28
N PRO A 42 -2.87 7.18 5.04
CA PRO A 42 -3.33 8.46 4.54
C PRO A 42 -2.47 8.92 3.36
N ALA A 43 -3.09 9.58 2.39
CA ALA A 43 -2.34 10.28 1.36
C ALA A 43 -1.60 11.47 1.96
N PHE A 44 -0.45 11.80 1.38
CA PHE A 44 0.20 13.08 1.67
C PHE A 44 -0.73 14.24 1.24
N PRO A 45 -0.80 15.34 2.02
CA PRO A 45 -1.76 16.42 1.79
C PRO A 45 -1.72 16.99 0.37
N GLU A 46 -0.53 17.12 -0.22
CA GLU A 46 -0.27 17.70 -1.53
C GLU A 46 -0.68 16.81 -2.71
N VAL A 47 -0.95 15.51 -2.47
CA VAL A 47 -1.25 14.55 -3.54
C VAL A 47 -2.56 14.90 -4.24
N ARG A 48 -3.58 15.32 -3.49
CA ARG A 48 -4.89 15.70 -4.07
C ARG A 48 -4.72 16.84 -5.06
N ASP A 49 -4.10 17.94 -4.64
CA ASP A 49 -3.87 19.12 -5.46
C ASP A 49 -3.04 18.78 -6.71
N GLY A 50 -2.04 17.90 -6.57
CA GLY A 50 -1.24 17.41 -7.68
C GLY A 50 -2.06 16.63 -8.71
N LEU A 51 -2.91 15.71 -8.27
CA LEU A 51 -3.77 14.90 -9.15
C LEU A 51 -4.81 15.77 -9.88
N GLU A 52 -5.40 16.74 -9.19
CA GLU A 52 -6.37 17.69 -9.77
C GLU A 52 -5.73 18.54 -10.86
N ARG A 53 -4.52 19.07 -10.62
CA ARG A 53 -3.77 19.83 -11.62
C ARG A 53 -3.43 18.98 -12.85
N CYS A 54 -3.06 17.71 -12.65
CA CYS A 54 -2.78 16.81 -13.76
C CYS A 54 -4.04 16.47 -14.58
N GLN A 55 -5.18 16.23 -13.92
CA GLN A 55 -6.46 16.04 -14.62
C GLN A 55 -6.87 17.29 -15.40
N ALA A 56 -6.76 18.49 -14.80
CA ALA A 56 -7.07 19.76 -15.45
C ALA A 56 -6.19 20.03 -16.68
N ALA A 57 -4.94 19.53 -16.67
CA ALA A 57 -4.03 19.57 -17.82
C ALA A 57 -4.33 18.51 -18.90
N GLY A 58 -5.34 17.65 -18.71
CA GLY A 58 -5.76 16.64 -19.67
C GLY A 58 -5.01 15.32 -19.61
N PHE A 59 -4.25 15.05 -18.53
CA PHE A 59 -3.53 13.78 -18.38
C PHE A 59 -4.46 12.64 -17.96
N ARG A 60 -4.18 11.45 -18.47
CA ARG A 60 -4.75 10.19 -17.97
C ARG A 60 -3.89 9.69 -16.82
N LEU A 61 -4.51 9.36 -15.69
CA LEU A 61 -3.81 8.97 -14.47
C LEU A 61 -3.98 7.47 -14.22
N PHE A 62 -2.88 6.80 -13.89
CA PHE A 62 -2.85 5.37 -13.57
C PHE A 62 -2.04 5.15 -12.30
N ALA A 63 -2.50 4.23 -11.45
CA ALA A 63 -1.76 3.77 -10.29
C ALA A 63 -1.03 2.46 -10.62
N PHE A 64 0.30 2.48 -10.51
CA PHE A 64 1.14 1.29 -10.67
C PHE A 64 1.96 1.07 -9.41
N SER A 65 1.87 -0.14 -8.85
CA SER A 65 2.44 -0.47 -7.55
C SER A 65 2.82 -1.95 -7.49
N ASN A 66 3.67 -2.30 -6.53
CA ASN A 66 4.03 -3.69 -6.24
C ASN A 66 2.90 -4.46 -5.57
N GLY A 67 1.95 -3.76 -4.93
CA GLY A 67 0.79 -4.38 -4.29
C GLY A 67 -0.14 -5.05 -5.30
N SER A 68 -0.94 -6.02 -4.83
CA SER A 68 -2.01 -6.58 -5.65
C SER A 68 -3.02 -5.49 -6.04
N ARG A 69 -3.78 -5.72 -7.11
CA ARG A 69 -4.80 -4.78 -7.58
C ARG A 69 -5.78 -4.37 -6.47
N GLU A 70 -6.18 -5.33 -5.66
CA GLU A 70 -7.12 -5.18 -4.55
C GLU A 70 -6.51 -4.35 -3.42
N ALA A 71 -5.24 -4.60 -3.07
CA ALA A 71 -4.54 -3.81 -2.06
C ALA A 71 -4.37 -2.34 -2.50
N VAL A 72 -4.01 -2.12 -3.77
CA VAL A 72 -3.89 -0.76 -4.33
C VAL A 72 -5.23 -0.05 -4.33
N ARG A 73 -6.32 -0.70 -4.77
CA ARG A 73 -7.67 -0.13 -4.72
C ARG A 73 -8.11 0.22 -3.31
N ARG A 74 -7.90 -0.68 -2.34
CA ARG A 74 -8.24 -0.41 -0.93
C ARG A 74 -7.50 0.82 -0.39
N GLY A 75 -6.20 0.93 -0.65
CA GLY A 75 -5.41 2.09 -0.23
C GLY A 75 -5.90 3.40 -0.85
N LEU A 76 -6.14 3.40 -2.16
CA LEU A 76 -6.66 4.59 -2.87
C LEU A 76 -8.07 4.97 -2.42
N HIS A 77 -8.94 4.00 -2.17
CA HIS A 77 -10.28 4.23 -1.64
C HIS A 77 -10.23 4.82 -0.24
N GLY A 78 -9.40 4.25 0.66
CA GLY A 78 -9.20 4.76 2.02
C GLY A 78 -8.65 6.19 2.06
N ALA A 79 -7.86 6.58 1.06
CA ALA A 79 -7.35 7.94 0.90
C ALA A 79 -8.29 8.88 0.11
N ALA A 80 -9.46 8.41 -0.34
CA ALA A 80 -10.37 9.14 -1.22
C ALA A 80 -9.69 9.69 -2.49
N LEU A 81 -8.81 8.87 -3.08
CA LEU A 81 -8.06 9.16 -4.31
C LEU A 81 -8.40 8.23 -5.48
N GLU A 82 -9.15 7.14 -5.25
CA GLU A 82 -9.48 6.16 -6.30
C GLU A 82 -10.13 6.81 -7.53
N VAL A 83 -10.95 7.86 -7.31
CA VAL A 83 -11.68 8.60 -8.34
C VAL A 83 -10.79 9.30 -9.39
N TYR A 84 -9.50 9.51 -9.09
CA TYR A 84 -8.59 10.18 -10.02
C TYR A 84 -8.01 9.22 -11.08
N PHE A 85 -8.03 7.91 -10.84
CA PHE A 85 -7.30 6.92 -11.63
C PHE A 85 -8.23 6.10 -12.55
N GLN A 86 -7.72 5.70 -13.73
CA GLN A 86 -8.41 4.88 -14.74
C GLN A 86 -8.11 3.38 -14.60
#